data_AF-A0A426QUE8-F1
#
_entry.id   AF-A0A426QUE8-F1
#
_cell.length_a   1.000
_cell.length_b   1.000
_cell.length_c   1.000
_cell.angle_alpha   90.00
_cell.angle_beta   90.00
_cell.angle_gamma   90.00
#
_symmetry.space_group_name_H-M   'P 1'
#
loop_
_entity.id
_entity.type
_entity.pdbx_description
1 polymer ?
#
loop_
_entity_poly.entity_id
_entity_poly.type
_entity_poly.pdbx_seq_one_letter_code
_entity_poly.pdbx_strand_id
1 'polypeptide(L)'
;MAELATSTAELQRYSATAGSLAAQVAGAAAASTAAGPALLAPIFGPIGSEFLGAAAGVHAAHTTAVARLAEVVAGLGVQAAASGVGYEMTDIATAGSLT
;
A
#
# COMPACT_ATOMS: atom_id res chain seq x y z
N MET A 1 -13.04 -14.93 -25.19
CA MET A 1 -13.24 -15.69 -23.93
C MET A 1 -11.94 -16.03 -23.22
N ALA A 2 -11.05 -16.85 -23.79
CA ALA A 2 -9.82 -17.25 -23.09
C ALA A 2 -8.90 -16.07 -22.69
N GLU A 3 -8.78 -15.06 -23.55
CA GLU A 3 -8.01 -13.84 -23.25
C GLU A 3 -8.62 -13.02 -22.10
N LEU A 4 -9.94 -12.84 -22.09
CA LEU A 4 -10.63 -12.11 -21.02
C LEU A 4 -10.49 -12.84 -19.68
N ALA A 5 -10.68 -14.16 -19.66
CA ALA A 5 -10.48 -14.99 -18.46
C ALA A 5 -9.01 -14.94 -17.96
N THR A 6 -8.05 -14.85 -18.87
CA THR A 6 -6.64 -14.66 -18.50
C THR A 6 -6.44 -13.29 -17.86
N SER A 7 -6.97 -12.23 -18.47
CA SER A 7 -6.89 -10.85 -17.95
C SER A 7 -7.54 -10.70 -16.56
N THR A 8 -8.72 -11.29 -16.33
CA THR A 8 -9.35 -11.25 -15.00
C THR A 8 -8.55 -12.02 -13.96
N ALA A 9 -7.94 -13.16 -14.33
CA ALA A 9 -7.03 -13.89 -13.45
C ALA A 9 -5.75 -13.08 -13.13
N GLU A 10 -5.20 -12.33 -14.09
CA GLU A 10 -4.08 -11.42 -13.85
C GLU A 10 -4.46 -10.31 -12.85
N LEU A 11 -5.66 -9.73 -12.99
CA LEU A 11 -6.16 -8.69 -12.07
C LEU A 11 -6.32 -9.19 -10.64
N GLN A 12 -6.79 -10.43 -10.47
CA GLN A 12 -6.88 -11.06 -9.14
C GLN A 12 -5.49 -11.32 -8.55
N ARG A 13 -4.54 -11.79 -9.36
CA ARG A 13 -3.14 -11.98 -8.91
C ARG A 13 -2.46 -10.66 -8.56
N TYR A 14 -2.69 -9.61 -9.34
CA TYR A 14 -2.22 -8.27 -9.01
C TYR A 14 -2.84 -7.78 -7.70
N SER A 15 -4.14 -7.95 -7.50
CA SER A 15 -4.83 -7.55 -6.26
C SER A 15 -4.21 -8.20 -5.02
N ALA A 16 -4.00 -9.53 -5.05
CA ALA A 16 -3.35 -10.26 -3.96
C ALA A 16 -1.92 -9.77 -3.69
N THR A 17 -1.17 -9.51 -4.77
CA THR A 17 0.21 -8.99 -4.67
C THR A 17 0.24 -7.59 -4.07
N ALA A 18 -0.65 -6.71 -4.52
CA ALA A 18 -0.79 -5.35 -4.00
C ALA A 18 -1.17 -5.36 -2.51
N GLY A 19 -2.10 -6.23 -2.10
CA GLY A 19 -2.47 -6.40 -0.68
C GLY A 19 -1.28 -6.83 0.19
N SER A 20 -0.51 -7.82 -0.27
CA SER A 20 0.71 -8.27 0.42
C SER A 20 1.76 -7.17 0.52
N LEU A 21 2.01 -6.44 -0.57
CA LEU A 21 2.96 -5.34 -0.60
C LEU A 21 2.52 -4.21 0.35
N ALA A 22 1.24 -3.83 0.32
CA ALA A 22 0.69 -2.83 1.22
C ALA A 22 0.90 -3.21 2.69
N ALA A 23 0.64 -4.46 3.06
CA ALA A 23 0.86 -4.94 4.42
C ALA A 23 2.35 -4.86 4.84
N GLN A 24 3.26 -5.24 3.94
CA GLN A 24 4.70 -5.14 4.18
C GLN A 24 5.16 -3.69 4.35
N VAL A 25 4.69 -2.78 3.49
CA VAL A 25 5.03 -1.34 3.55
C VAL A 25 4.46 -0.70 4.82
N ALA A 26 3.23 -1.04 5.21
CA ALA A 26 2.63 -0.58 6.46
C ALA A 26 3.42 -1.07 7.68
N GLY A 27 3.84 -2.34 7.67
CA GLY A 27 4.70 -2.90 8.71
C GLY A 27 6.06 -2.19 8.79
N ALA A 28 6.67 -1.90 7.65
CA ALA A 28 7.92 -1.14 7.59
C ALA A 28 7.77 0.29 8.13
N ALA A 29 6.65 0.96 7.82
CA ALA A 29 6.34 2.28 8.38
C ALA A 29 6.26 2.23 9.91
N ALA A 30 5.52 1.26 10.47
CA ALA A 30 5.38 1.09 11.91
C ALA A 30 6.72 0.78 12.59
N ALA A 31 7.53 -0.11 12.01
CA ALA A 31 8.86 -0.43 12.51
C ALA A 31 9.79 0.80 12.48
N SER A 32 9.73 1.60 11.41
CA SER A 32 10.50 2.84 11.28
C SER A 32 10.07 3.88 12.32
N THR A 33 8.77 4.03 12.57
CA THR A 33 8.28 4.92 13.65
C THR A 33 8.81 4.49 15.01
N ALA A 34 8.82 3.19 15.31
CA ALA A 34 9.36 2.65 16.56
C ALA A 34 10.88 2.87 16.70
N ALA A 35 11.61 2.84 15.59
CA ALA A 35 13.06 3.10 15.52
C ALA A 35 13.41 4.60 15.32
N GLY A 36 12.53 5.51 15.73
CA GLY A 36 12.65 6.93 15.43
C GLY A 36 13.81 7.67 16.13
N PRO A 37 14.12 8.90 15.69
CA PRO A 37 15.27 9.68 16.16
C PRO A 37 15.30 9.97 17.67
N ALA A 38 14.14 9.96 18.35
CA ALA A 38 14.07 10.20 19.80
C ALA A 38 14.98 9.28 20.63
N LEU A 39 15.28 8.08 20.13
CA LEU A 39 16.22 7.14 20.75
C LEU A 39 17.66 7.68 20.82
N LEU A 40 18.00 8.68 20.01
CA LEU A 40 19.33 9.31 19.95
C LEU A 40 19.48 10.47 20.96
N ALA A 41 18.47 10.77 21.77
CA ALA A 41 18.51 11.85 22.76
C ALA A 41 19.74 11.80 23.71
N PRO A 42 20.18 10.63 24.23
CA PRO A 42 21.38 10.55 25.07
C PRO A 42 22.68 10.91 24.33
N ILE A 43 22.73 10.70 23.01
CA ILE A 43 23.91 10.96 22.17
C ILE A 43 24.03 12.44 21.82
N PHE A 44 22.91 13.07 21.45
CA PHE A 44 22.89 14.48 21.06
C PHE A 44 22.91 15.45 22.25
N GLY A 45 22.44 15.00 23.42
CA GLY A 45 22.39 15.83 24.62
C GLY A 45 21.60 17.13 24.43
N PRO A 46 21.75 18.12 25.33
CA PRO A 46 21.00 19.38 25.26
C PRO A 46 21.40 20.25 24.07
N ILE A 47 22.67 20.21 23.64
CA ILE A 47 23.20 21.03 22.54
C ILE A 47 22.59 20.60 21.20
N GLY A 48 22.42 19.31 20.98
CA GLY A 48 21.85 18.78 19.73
C GLY A 48 20.32 18.73 19.67
N SER A 49 19.62 19.32 20.65
CA SER A 49 18.17 19.19 20.81
C SER A 49 17.37 19.77 19.64
N GLU A 50 17.80 20.88 19.04
CA GLU A 50 17.15 21.48 17.88
C GLU A 50 17.25 20.57 16.65
N PHE A 51 18.46 20.06 16.37
CA PHE A 51 18.67 19.09 15.29
C PHE A 51 17.83 17.83 15.50
N LEU A 52 17.80 17.32 16.73
CA LEU A 52 17.02 16.13 17.07
C LEU A 52 15.52 16.36 16.86
N GLY A 53 15.02 17.55 17.21
CA GLY A 53 13.63 17.95 16.94
C GLY A 53 13.32 18.02 15.45
N ALA A 54 14.20 18.63 14.66
CA ALA A 54 14.05 18.69 13.19
C ALA A 54 14.08 17.28 12.56
N ALA A 55 15.03 16.44 12.98
CA ALA A 55 15.14 15.05 12.54
C ALA A 55 13.89 14.24 12.89
N ALA A 56 13.37 14.39 14.12
CA ALA A 56 12.12 13.73 14.53
C ALA A 56 10.93 14.19 13.69
N GLY A 57 10.83 15.49 13.37
CA GLY A 57 9.78 16.02 12.50
C GLY A 57 9.85 15.45 11.08
N VAL A 58 11.04 15.44 10.47
CA VAL A 58 11.26 14.86 9.13
C VAL A 58 10.97 13.36 9.14
N HIS A 59 11.43 12.64 10.16
CA HIS A 59 11.18 11.21 10.30
C HIS A 59 9.68 10.90 10.39
N ALA A 60 8.95 11.63 11.23
CA ALA A 60 7.50 11.46 11.37
C ALA A 60 6.75 11.75 10.05
N ALA A 61 7.15 12.80 9.33
CA ALA A 61 6.59 13.11 8.02
C ALA A 61 6.87 11.99 7.00
N HIS A 62 8.10 11.45 7.00
CA HIS A 62 8.50 10.34 6.15
C HIS A 62 7.69 9.07 6.46
N THR A 63 7.61 8.64 7.72
CA THR A 63 6.85 7.43 8.08
C THR A 63 5.36 7.58 7.79
N THR A 64 4.80 8.78 7.93
CA THR A 64 3.42 9.08 7.52
C THR A 64 3.23 8.94 6.01
N ALA A 65 4.18 9.43 5.21
CA ALA A 65 4.13 9.28 3.76
C ALA A 65 4.22 7.79 3.33
N VAL A 66 5.06 6.99 3.99
CA VAL A 66 5.16 5.55 3.74
C VAL A 66 3.87 4.82 4.11
N ALA A 67 3.24 5.18 5.23
CA ALA A 67 1.93 4.63 5.60
C ALA A 67 0.85 4.95 4.56
N ARG A 68 0.79 6.19 4.08
CA ARG A 68 -0.12 6.58 2.98
C ARG A 68 0.16 5.83 1.67
N LEU A 69 1.44 5.58 1.37
CA LEU A 69 1.80 4.76 0.20
C LEU A 69 1.22 3.35 0.32
N ALA A 70 1.29 2.73 1.49
CA ALA A 70 0.67 1.43 1.74
C ALA A 70 -0.85 1.45 1.48
N GLU A 71 -1.54 2.49 1.96
CA GLU A 71 -2.98 2.68 1.72
C GLU A 71 -3.31 2.80 0.22
N VAL A 72 -2.52 3.57 -0.53
CA VAL A 72 -2.69 3.72 -1.98
C VAL A 72 -2.51 2.38 -2.69
N VAL A 73 -1.46 1.63 -2.35
CA VAL A 73 -1.20 0.32 -2.96
C VAL A 73 -2.32 -0.67 -2.64
N ALA A 74 -2.82 -0.69 -1.40
CA ALA A 74 -3.99 -1.49 -1.03
C ALA A 74 -5.23 -1.09 -1.85
N GLY A 75 -5.46 0.22 -2.01
CA GLY A 75 -6.55 0.76 -2.82
C GLY A 75 -6.48 0.32 -4.28
N LEU A 76 -5.29 0.34 -4.89
CA LEU A 76 -5.08 -0.18 -6.26
C LEU A 76 -5.43 -1.66 -6.36
N GLY A 77 -5.05 -2.46 -5.37
CA GLY A 77 -5.41 -3.87 -5.30
C GLY A 77 -6.92 -4.11 -5.23
N VAL A 78 -7.63 -3.33 -4.42
CA VAL A 78 -9.10 -3.38 -4.31
C VAL A 78 -9.76 -3.03 -5.65
N GLN A 79 -9.29 -1.96 -6.31
CA GLN A 79 -9.85 -1.55 -7.61
C GLN A 79 -9.60 -2.61 -8.69
N ALA A 80 -8.42 -3.23 -8.73
CA ALA A 80 -8.13 -4.29 -9.68
C ALA A 80 -9.05 -5.51 -9.49
N ALA A 81 -9.30 -5.93 -8.24
CA ALA A 81 -10.25 -7.01 -7.96
C ALA A 81 -11.67 -6.64 -8.42
N ALA A 82 -12.11 -5.41 -8.13
CA ALA A 82 -13.42 -4.92 -8.56
C ALA A 82 -13.56 -4.88 -10.09
N SER A 83 -12.52 -4.45 -10.81
CA SER A 83 -12.48 -4.50 -12.27
C SER A 83 -12.60 -5.93 -12.80
N GLY A 84 -11.88 -6.89 -12.21
CA GLY A 84 -11.97 -8.31 -12.58
C GLY A 84 -13.40 -8.86 -12.47
N VAL A 85 -14.07 -8.61 -11.34
CA VAL A 85 -15.48 -8.99 -11.13
C VAL A 85 -16.42 -8.30 -12.12
N GLY A 86 -16.18 -7.01 -12.39
CA GLY A 86 -16.97 -6.24 -13.36
C GLY A 86 -16.88 -6.81 -14.78
N TYR A 87 -15.70 -7.26 -15.19
CA TYR A 87 -15.52 -7.93 -16.49
C TYR A 87 -16.26 -9.27 -16.55
N GLU A 88 -16.15 -10.11 -15.52
CA GLU A 88 -16.85 -11.40 -15.46
C GLU A 88 -18.37 -11.23 -15.51
N MET A 89 -18.92 -10.28 -14.74
CA MET A 89 -20.36 -9.95 -14.76
C MET A 89 -20.83 -9.50 -16.14
N THR A 90 -20.05 -8.64 -16.80
CA THR A 90 -20.37 -8.12 -18.14
C THR A 90 -20.34 -9.24 -19.18
N ASP A 91 -19.37 -10.15 -19.08
CA ASP A 91 -19.23 -11.30 -19.97
C ASP A 91 -20.42 -12.27 -19.84
N ILE A 92 -20.80 -12.61 -18.61
CA ILE A 92 -21.99 -13.44 -18.32
C ILE A 92 -23.27 -12.79 -18.86
N ALA A 93 -23.46 -11.50 -18.61
CA ALA A 93 -24.65 -10.78 -19.07
C ALA A 93 -24.73 -10.75 -20.61
N THR A 94 -23.59 -10.53 -21.28
CA THR A 94 -23.51 -10.52 -22.73
C THR A 94 -23.82 -11.91 -23.31
N ALA A 95 -23.21 -12.96 -22.75
CA ALA A 95 -23.48 -14.34 -23.15
C ALA A 95 -24.97 -14.71 -23.00
N GLY A 96 -25.60 -14.31 -21.89
CA GLY A 96 -27.03 -14.54 -21.65
C GLY A 96 -27.96 -13.76 -22.58
N SER A 97 -27.52 -12.65 -23.15
CA SER A 97 -28.31 -11.87 -24.13
C SER A 97 -28.33 -12.48 -25.54
N LEU A 98 -27.39 -13.41 -25.83
CA LEU A 98 -27.24 -14.05 -27.14
C LEU A 98 -27.96 -15.41 -27.24
N THR A 99 -28.58 -15.87 -26.17
CA THR A 99 -29.36 -17.12 -26.09
C THR A 99 -30.85 -16.85 -26.06
#